data_AF-A0A2K8XGB9-F1
#
_entry.id   AF-A0A2K8XGB9-F1
#
_cell.length_a   1.000
_cell.length_b   1.000
_cell.length_c   1.000
_cell.angle_alpha   90.00
_cell.angle_beta   90.00
_cell.angle_gamma   90.00
#
_symmetry.space_group_name_H-M   'P 1'
#
loop_
_entity.id
_entity.type
_entity.pdbx_description
1 polymer ?
#
loop_
_entity_poly.entity_id
_entity_poly.type
_entity_poly.pdbx_seq_one_letter_code
_entity_poly.pdbx_strand_id
1 'polypeptide(L)'
;MLGLILLYWIGKYYYKLAEKYNKSKWGFTILGIVSYYGGIVLFSFILGMAAEIIAPGYIDSFNETLLGLLMLPFGFLSCYLLYKYLEKAWEKNKPNPNKLIDEIGK
;
A
#
# COMPACT_ATOMS: atom_id res chain seq x y z
N MET A 1 -11.10 -16.58 7.44
CA MET A 1 -12.25 -15.74 7.02
C MET A 1 -12.04 -14.24 7.27
N LEU A 2 -11.43 -13.81 8.39
CA LEU A 2 -11.15 -12.39 8.68
C LEU A 2 -10.34 -11.64 7.60
N GLY A 3 -9.39 -12.34 6.94
CA GLY A 3 -8.59 -11.74 5.87
C GLY A 3 -9.41 -11.19 4.70
N LEU A 4 -10.52 -11.84 4.33
CA LEU A 4 -11.37 -11.36 3.22
C LEU A 4 -12.07 -10.04 3.56
N ILE A 5 -12.48 -9.86 4.82
CA ILE A 5 -13.09 -8.61 5.29
C ILE A 5 -12.08 -7.47 5.16
N LEU A 6 -10.84 -7.71 5.59
CA LEU A 6 -9.73 -6.77 5.50
C LEU A 6 -9.44 -6.38 4.04
N LEU A 7 -9.36 -7.36 3.13
CA LEU A 7 -9.15 -7.09 1.71
C LEU A 7 -10.29 -6.28 1.09
N TYR A 8 -11.53 -6.55 1.48
CA TYR A 8 -12.69 -5.76 1.03
C TYR A 8 -12.55 -4.29 1.42
N TRP A 9 -12.13 -4.00 2.67
CA TRP A 9 -11.91 -2.63 3.11
C TRP A 9 -10.77 -1.95 2.34
N ILE A 10 -9.62 -2.62 2.19
CA ILE A 10 -8.48 -2.09 1.41
C ILE A 10 -8.95 -1.76 -0.02
N GLY A 11 -9.58 -2.72 -0.69
CA GLY A 11 -10.10 -2.56 -2.04
C GLY A 11 -11.07 -1.40 -2.16
N LYS A 12 -11.99 -1.24 -1.20
CA LYS A 12 -12.97 -0.14 -1.12
C LYS A 12 -12.31 1.22 -0.96
N TYR A 13 -11.26 1.36 -0.14
CA TYR A 13 -10.54 2.63 0.02
C TYR A 13 -9.82 3.02 -1.27
N TYR A 14 -9.14 2.07 -1.91
CA TYR A 14 -8.46 2.31 -3.19
C TYR A 14 -9.44 2.59 -4.33
N TYR A 15 -10.58 1.92 -4.35
CA TYR A 15 -11.67 2.19 -5.30
C TYR A 15 -12.11 3.66 -5.21
N LYS A 16 -12.42 4.12 -3.99
CA LYS A 16 -12.87 5.50 -3.74
C LYS A 16 -11.79 6.53 -4.07
N LEU A 17 -10.53 6.22 -3.78
CA LEU A 17 -9.42 7.08 -4.14
C LEU A 17 -9.35 7.21 -5.67
N ALA A 18 -9.37 6.11 -6.40
CA ALA A 18 -9.35 6.13 -7.86
C ALA A 18 -10.56 6.89 -8.44
N GLU A 19 -11.75 6.70 -7.89
CA GLU A 19 -12.95 7.43 -8.27
C GLU A 19 -12.81 8.94 -8.05
N LYS A 20 -12.28 9.38 -6.90
CA LYS A 20 -12.04 10.81 -6.58
C LYS A 20 -11.11 11.51 -7.58
N TYR A 21 -10.19 10.79 -8.21
CA TYR A 21 -9.21 11.35 -9.15
C TYR A 21 -9.43 10.86 -10.60
N ASN A 22 -10.61 10.34 -10.91
CA ASN A 22 -11.00 9.85 -12.23
C ASN A 22 -9.99 8.85 -12.84
N LYS A 23 -9.52 7.90 -12.02
CA LYS A 23 -8.63 6.80 -12.41
C LYS A 23 -9.40 5.48 -12.51
N SER A 24 -8.76 4.44 -13.07
CA SER A 24 -9.36 3.09 -13.21
C SER A 24 -9.68 2.47 -11.85
N LYS A 25 -10.97 2.43 -11.49
CA LYS A 25 -11.42 2.02 -10.15
C LYS A 25 -10.98 0.60 -9.81
N TRP A 26 -11.27 -0.36 -10.70
CA TRP A 26 -10.91 -1.77 -10.51
C TRP A 26 -9.39 -2.02 -10.53
N GLY A 27 -8.65 -1.31 -11.39
CA GLY A 27 -7.19 -1.43 -11.44
C GLY A 27 -6.54 -1.06 -10.11
N PHE A 28 -6.99 0.06 -9.51
CA PHE A 28 -6.47 0.49 -8.22
C PHE A 28 -7.00 -0.31 -7.03
N THR A 29 -8.22 -0.85 -7.10
CA THR A 29 -8.72 -1.83 -6.11
C THR A 29 -7.81 -3.05 -6.04
N ILE A 30 -7.48 -3.64 -7.20
CA ILE A 30 -6.57 -4.80 -7.27
C ILE A 30 -5.17 -4.39 -6.80
N LEU A 31 -4.68 -3.21 -7.22
CA LEU A 31 -3.37 -2.71 -6.78
C LEU A 31 -3.28 -2.59 -5.25
N GLY A 32 -4.31 -2.08 -4.58
CA GLY A 32 -4.33 -1.99 -3.13
C GLY A 32 -4.23 -3.36 -2.45
N ILE A 33 -4.96 -4.36 -2.96
CA ILE A 33 -4.91 -5.76 -2.47
C ILE A 33 -3.54 -6.38 -2.73
N VAL A 34 -2.98 -6.20 -3.92
CA VAL A 34 -1.64 -6.69 -4.27
C VAL A 34 -0.57 -6.03 -3.40
N SER A 35 -0.71 -4.74 -3.11
CA SER A 35 0.21 -4.01 -2.22
C SER A 35 0.21 -4.58 -0.80
N TYR A 36 -0.90 -5.11 -0.30
CA TYR A 36 -0.97 -5.73 1.02
C TYR A 36 -0.05 -6.95 1.10
N TYR A 37 -0.21 -7.88 0.18
CA TYR A 37 0.59 -9.10 0.12
C TYR A 37 2.03 -8.82 -0.32
N GLY A 38 2.22 -7.91 -1.27
CA GLY A 38 3.54 -7.46 -1.70
C GLY A 38 4.32 -6.80 -0.56
N GLY A 39 3.64 -6.03 0.29
CA GLY A 39 4.22 -5.48 1.52
C GLY A 39 4.66 -6.57 2.49
N ILE A 40 3.81 -7.55 2.77
CA ILE A 40 4.15 -8.69 3.64
C ILE A 40 5.41 -9.39 3.14
N VAL A 41 5.47 -9.73 1.85
CA VAL A 41 6.61 -10.42 1.24
C VAL A 41 7.87 -9.57 1.28
N LEU A 42 7.76 -8.27 0.95
CA LEU A 42 8.91 -7.36 0.95
C LEU A 42 9.49 -7.19 2.36
N PHE A 43 8.65 -6.91 3.35
CA PHE A 43 9.10 -6.72 4.72
C PHE A 43 9.58 -8.02 5.37
N SER A 44 8.93 -9.16 5.11
CA SER A 44 9.41 -10.44 5.62
C SER A 44 10.79 -10.80 5.06
N PHE A 45 11.03 -10.51 3.77
CA PHE A 45 12.33 -10.74 3.16
C PHE A 45 13.41 -9.83 3.76
N ILE A 46 13.13 -8.53 3.88
CA ILE A 46 14.08 -7.56 4.47
C ILE A 46 14.41 -7.91 5.93
N LEU A 47 13.39 -8.19 6.75
CA LEU A 47 13.57 -8.51 8.16
C LEU A 47 14.21 -9.88 8.37
N GLY A 48 13.86 -10.87 7.54
CA GLY A 48 14.50 -12.18 7.55
C GLY A 48 15.99 -12.06 7.25
N MET A 49 16.36 -11.40 6.16
CA MET A 49 17.78 -11.16 5.84
C MET A 49 18.51 -10.41 6.95
N ALA A 50 17.90 -9.36 7.52
CA ALA A 50 18.51 -8.61 8.61
C ALA A 50 18.71 -9.48 9.86
N ALA A 51 17.74 -10.32 10.20
CA ALA A 51 17.83 -11.23 11.33
C ALA A 51 18.96 -12.25 11.16
N GLU A 52 19.09 -12.85 9.98
CA GLU A 52 20.12 -13.85 9.69
C GLU A 52 21.54 -13.26 9.69
N ILE A 53 21.69 -12.00 9.26
CA ILE A 53 22.97 -11.28 9.32
C ILE A 53 23.37 -10.95 10.76
N ILE A 54 22.41 -10.53 11.60
CA ILE A 54 22.66 -10.11 12.98
C ILE A 54 22.86 -11.32 13.91
N ALA A 55 22.06 -12.37 13.71
CA ALA A 55 22.03 -13.58 14.51
C ALA A 55 21.85 -14.80 13.59
N PRO A 56 22.95 -15.36 13.06
CA PRO A 56 22.89 -16.52 12.17
C PRO A 56 22.15 -17.71 12.81
N GLY A 57 21.25 -18.35 12.06
CA GLY A 57 20.42 -19.46 12.52
C GLY A 57 19.20 -19.05 13.36
N TYR A 58 18.97 -17.75 13.58
CA TYR A 58 17.83 -17.29 14.38
C TYR A 58 16.48 -17.59 13.70
N ILE A 59 16.43 -17.53 12.37
CA ILE A 59 15.21 -17.79 11.60
C ILE A 59 14.69 -19.21 11.86
N ASP A 60 15.58 -20.20 11.98
CA ASP A 60 15.22 -21.61 12.19
C ASP A 60 14.49 -21.83 13.52
N SER A 61 14.73 -20.97 14.50
CA SER A 61 14.10 -21.02 15.81
C SER A 61 12.78 -20.24 15.88
N PHE A 62 12.43 -19.50 14.83
CA PHE A 62 11.33 -18.56 14.86
C PHE A 62 9.99 -19.25 14.62
N ASN A 63 8.99 -18.92 15.43
CA ASN A 63 7.66 -19.48 15.27
C ASN A 63 6.98 -18.88 14.02
N GLU A 64 6.66 -19.72 13.04
CA GLU A 64 6.04 -19.30 11.77
C GLU A 64 4.69 -18.58 11.96
N THR A 65 3.89 -19.01 12.94
CA THR A 65 2.59 -18.39 13.24
C THR A 65 2.78 -17.00 13.83
N LEU A 66 3.75 -16.86 14.74
CA LEU A 66 4.11 -15.56 15.31
C LEU A 66 4.64 -14.62 14.24
N LEU A 67 5.51 -15.10 13.34
CA LEU A 67 6.02 -14.32 12.21
C LEU A 67 4.88 -13.84 11.32
N GLY A 68 3.95 -14.73 10.95
CA GLY A 68 2.79 -14.38 10.14
C GLY A 68 1.92 -13.29 10.78
N LEU A 69 1.70 -13.37 12.09
CA LEU A 69 0.94 -12.36 12.85
C LEU A 69 1.69 -11.02 12.92
N LEU A 70 3.01 -11.06 13.14
CA LEU A 70 3.87 -9.88 13.15
C LEU A 70 3.93 -9.17 11.79
N MET A 71 3.78 -9.90 10.68
CA MET A 71 3.83 -9.32 9.34
C MET A 71 2.53 -8.63 8.91
N LEU A 72 1.39 -8.91 9.56
CA LEU A 72 0.11 -8.25 9.23
C LEU A 72 0.18 -6.71 9.26
N PRO A 73 0.71 -6.04 10.31
CA PRO A 73 0.83 -4.58 10.32
C PRO A 73 1.73 -4.04 9.20
N PHE A 74 2.72 -4.79 8.74
CA PHE A 74 3.58 -4.38 7.61
C PHE A 74 2.83 -4.39 6.27
N GLY A 75 1.93 -5.35 6.08
CA GLY A 75 0.99 -5.34 4.94
C GLY A 75 0.11 -4.09 4.95
N PHE A 76 -0.46 -3.74 6.11
CA PHE A 76 -1.24 -2.51 6.27
C PHE A 76 -0.42 -1.25 6.03
N LEU A 77 0.80 -1.20 6.56
CA LEU A 77 1.72 -0.08 6.38
C LEU A 77 2.04 0.12 4.90
N SER A 78 2.32 -0.95 4.16
CA SER A 78 2.53 -0.89 2.71
C SER A 78 1.33 -0.30 1.97
N CYS A 79 0.12 -0.81 2.25
CA CYS A 79 -1.11 -0.25 1.69
C CYS A 79 -1.31 1.22 2.04
N TYR A 80 -0.99 1.64 3.26
CA TYR A 80 -1.12 3.03 3.69
C TYR A 80 -0.13 3.94 2.96
N LEU A 81 1.14 3.52 2.87
CA LEU A 81 2.19 4.27 2.19
C LEU A 81 1.86 4.47 0.71
N LEU A 82 1.43 3.40 0.03
CA LEU A 82 1.03 3.47 -1.37
C LEU A 82 -0.21 4.36 -1.55
N TYR A 83 -1.22 4.24 -0.68
CA TYR A 83 -2.42 5.07 -0.74
C TYR A 83 -2.06 6.55 -0.62
N LYS A 84 -1.23 6.91 0.36
CA LYS A 84 -0.81 8.29 0.59
C LYS A 84 0.08 8.82 -0.52
N TYR A 85 0.93 7.97 -1.09
CA TYR A 85 1.72 8.32 -2.26
C TYR A 85 0.81 8.69 -3.45
N LEU A 86 -0.16 7.82 -3.78
CA LEU A 86 -1.09 8.04 -4.90
C LEU A 86 -1.97 9.28 -4.67
N GLU A 87 -2.51 9.45 -3.47
CA GLU A 87 -3.32 10.62 -3.10
C GLU A 87 -2.55 11.93 -3.34
N LYS A 88 -1.31 12.02 -2.82
CA LYS A 88 -0.45 13.20 -3.01
C LYS A 88 -0.06 13.40 -4.48
N ALA A 89 0.27 12.31 -5.19
CA ALA A 89 0.67 12.37 -6.59
C ALA A 89 -0.48 12.89 -7.47
N TRP A 90 -1.72 12.44 -7.23
CA TRP A 90 -2.85 12.86 -8.04
C TRP A 90 -3.40 14.22 -7.65
N GLU A 91 -3.28 14.62 -6.39
CA GLU A 91 -3.61 15.97 -5.94
C GLU A 91 -2.71 17.03 -6.59
N LYS A 92 -1.40 16.77 -6.67
CA LYS A 92 -0.46 17.65 -7.37
C LYS A 92 -0.74 17.81 -8.87
N ASN A 93 -1.38 16.80 -9.48
CA ASN A 93 -1.71 16.79 -10.91
C ASN A 93 -3.10 17.37 -11.21
N LYS A 94 -3.84 17.86 -10.22
CA LYS A 94 -5.09 18.60 -10.49
C LYS A 94 -4.74 19.96 -11.11
N PRO A 95 -5.42 20.37 -12.20
CA PRO A 95 -5.18 21.67 -12.79
C PRO A 95 -5.44 22.76 -11.75
N ASN A 96 -4.47 23.66 -11.59
CA ASN A 96 -4.59 24.78 -10.66
C ASN A 96 -5.51 25.84 -11.30
N PRO A 97 -6.68 26.16 -10.72
CA PRO A 97 -7.60 27.13 -11.31
C PRO A 97 -6.94 28.48 -11.59
N ASN A 98 -5.99 28.90 -10.76
CA ASN A 98 -5.28 30.17 -10.95
C ASN A 98 -4.42 30.19 -12.23
N LYS A 99 -3.84 29.05 -12.62
CA LYS A 99 -3.07 28.95 -13.88
C LYS A 99 -3.98 28.95 -15.12
N LEU A 100 -5.19 28.42 -15.00
CA LEU A 100 -6.17 28.41 -16.09
C LEU A 100 -6.73 29.82 -16.37
N ILE A 101 -6.87 30.65 -15.33
CA ILE A 101 -7.33 32.04 -15.48
C ILE A 101 -6.25 32.89 -16.20
N ASP A 102 -4.98 32.69 -15.88
CA ASP A 102 -3.86 33.37 -16.54
C ASP A 102 -3.72 33.00 -18.03
N GLU A 103 -4.13 31.80 -18.44
CA GLU A 103 -4.13 31.37 -19.85
C GLU A 103 -5.29 31.96 -20.66
N ILE A 104 -6.43 32.28 -20.04
CA ILE A 104 -7.59 32.89 -20.73
C ILE A 104 -7.37 34.41 -20.94
N GLY A 105 -6.52 35.04 -20.13
CA GLY A 105 -6.21 36.47 -20.21
C GLY A 105 -5.10 36.86 -21.20
N LYS A 106 -4.50 35.91 -21.91
CA LYS A 106 -3.56 36.15 -23.02
C LYS A 106 -4.26 36.11 -24.37
#